data_AF-A0A090X4H3-F1
#
_entry.id   AF-A0A090X4H3-F1
#
_cell.length_a   1.000
_cell.length_b   1.000
_cell.length_c   1.000
_cell.angle_alpha   90.00
_cell.angle_beta   90.00
_cell.angle_gamma   90.00
#
_symmetry.space_group_name_H-M   'P 1'
#
loop_
_entity.id
_entity.type
_entity.pdbx_description
1 polymer ?
#
loop_
_entity_poly.entity_id
_entity_poly.type
_entity_poly.pdbx_seq_one_letter_code
_entity_poly.pdbx_strand_id
1 'polypeptide(L)'
;MPIEFTEQTESIVFIAGFDEGDNTYYTNAKNYFEAQDIQVVDHLFSIEEIISFLNKTAGKTYDKIHIVSHSNPWLGMSLKTTKKGERITVETLSQSKNNMPVLKYGINNSTEIVFHSCGLGENKALLQALKQVFTTVESPKIIASSYFNVFGGKYAGHYLAKPYYGYYPTAESPGPAALSKDFEASYPETKIDWFTALKTRKETGLGGIYSYKFNIPVEWEFTFNDKAEIPKLSDRDAIMDWVSESSEMANILYNLNIPIEKYRWKSEIRGNKLLIKGKTTVLCVLQPILQKDDATEYRNTAINDTSLYQML
;
A
#
# COMPACT_ATOMS: atom_id res chain seq x y z
N MET A 1 -30.17 37.55 14.03
CA MET A 1 -29.14 36.79 13.29
C MET A 1 -29.39 35.32 13.59
N PRO A 2 -29.61 34.46 12.58
CA PRO A 2 -29.61 33.03 12.83
C PRO A 2 -28.18 32.62 13.20
N ILE A 3 -28.07 31.87 14.29
CA ILE A 3 -26.84 31.19 14.69
C ILE A 3 -26.70 30.01 13.73
N GLU A 4 -25.74 30.06 12.82
CA GLU A 4 -25.31 28.87 12.08
C GLU A 4 -24.68 27.91 13.09
N PHE A 5 -25.39 26.84 13.42
CA PHE A 5 -24.77 25.67 14.02
C PHE A 5 -23.92 25.02 12.93
N THR A 6 -22.61 25.28 12.94
CA THR A 6 -21.67 24.38 12.27
C THR A 6 -21.75 23.05 13.00
N GLU A 7 -22.38 22.03 12.39
CA GLU A 7 -22.27 20.65 12.86
C GLU A 7 -20.78 20.35 13.05
N GLN A 8 -20.37 20.18 14.30
CA GLN A 8 -19.00 19.85 14.63
C GLN A 8 -18.77 18.41 14.17
N THR A 9 -18.16 18.26 13.00
CA THR A 9 -17.93 16.92 12.44
C THR A 9 -16.98 16.14 13.34
N GLU A 10 -17.44 15.00 13.88
CA GLU A 10 -16.60 14.18 14.76
C GLU A 10 -15.73 13.25 13.92
N SER A 11 -14.48 13.65 13.72
CA SER A 11 -13.48 12.87 12.99
C SER A 11 -12.47 12.21 13.94
N ILE A 12 -11.99 11.02 13.58
CA ILE A 12 -10.89 10.33 14.26
C ILE A 12 -9.92 9.72 13.26
N VAL A 13 -8.64 9.70 13.61
CA VAL A 13 -7.58 9.15 12.77
C VAL A 13 -6.85 8.03 13.51
N PHE A 14 -6.71 6.89 12.84
CA PHE A 14 -5.87 5.79 13.26
C PHE A 14 -4.58 5.77 12.43
N ILE A 15 -3.44 6.00 13.08
CA ILE A 15 -2.11 5.81 12.49
C ILE A 15 -1.69 4.37 12.75
N ALA A 16 -1.94 3.50 11.77
CA ALA A 16 -1.85 2.05 11.93
C ALA A 16 -0.54 1.47 11.39
N GLY A 17 0.57 2.05 11.82
CA GLY A 17 1.91 1.53 11.60
C GLY A 17 2.96 2.42 12.24
N PHE A 18 4.23 2.09 11.99
CA PHE A 18 5.37 2.85 12.48
C PHE A 18 6.40 3.00 11.38
N ASP A 19 7.17 4.07 11.46
CA ASP A 19 8.24 4.37 10.51
C ASP A 19 9.49 3.52 10.82
N GLU A 20 10.20 3.09 9.76
CA GLU A 20 11.46 2.37 9.86
C GLU A 20 12.56 3.07 9.06
N GLY A 21 13.77 3.10 9.62
CA GLY A 21 14.93 3.75 9.00
C GLY A 21 14.70 5.25 8.80
N ASP A 22 14.91 5.72 7.57
CA ASP A 22 14.74 7.14 7.19
C ASP A 22 13.31 7.46 6.67
N ASN A 23 12.38 6.50 6.69
CA ASN A 23 10.98 6.77 6.33
C ASN A 23 10.33 7.64 7.41
N THR A 24 9.44 8.55 7.04
CA THR A 24 8.72 9.44 7.97
C THR A 24 7.23 9.52 7.64
N TYR A 25 6.69 8.53 6.92
CA TYR A 25 5.33 8.52 6.41
C TYR A 25 4.29 8.63 7.52
N TYR A 26 4.37 7.77 8.54
CA TYR A 26 3.39 7.74 9.63
C TYR A 26 3.53 8.95 10.55
N THR A 27 4.76 9.37 10.83
CA THR A 27 5.06 10.59 11.60
C THR A 27 4.50 11.82 10.91
N ASN A 28 4.70 11.95 9.60
CA ASN A 28 4.17 13.09 8.83
C ASN A 28 2.64 13.06 8.74
N ALA A 29 2.03 11.87 8.60
CA ALA A 29 0.58 11.74 8.60
C ALA A 29 -0.02 12.14 9.95
N LYS A 30 0.58 11.71 11.06
CA LYS A 30 0.19 12.12 12.41
C LYS A 30 0.21 13.64 12.54
N ASN A 31 1.35 14.27 12.23
CA ASN A 31 1.50 15.73 12.31
C ASN A 31 0.47 16.46 11.43
N TYR A 32 0.17 15.93 10.24
CA TYR A 32 -0.81 16.52 9.34
C TYR A 32 -2.23 16.54 9.94
N PHE A 33 -2.67 15.44 10.57
CA PHE A 33 -4.00 15.37 11.18
C PHE A 33 -4.08 16.10 12.54
N GLU A 34 -3.03 16.06 13.35
CA GLU A 34 -2.97 16.82 14.60
C GLU A 34 -3.03 18.34 14.35
N ALA A 35 -2.39 18.84 13.28
CA ALA A 35 -2.48 20.24 12.89
C ALA A 35 -3.87 20.71 12.43
N GLN A 36 -4.82 19.77 12.24
CA GLN A 36 -6.22 20.04 11.93
C GLN A 36 -7.14 19.87 13.16
N ASP A 37 -6.55 19.74 14.35
CA ASP A 37 -7.27 19.49 15.61
C ASP A 37 -8.13 18.21 15.59
N ILE A 38 -7.74 17.22 14.77
CA ILE A 38 -8.40 15.91 14.70
C ILE A 38 -7.78 14.95 15.72
N GLN A 39 -8.62 14.19 16.43
CA GLN A 39 -8.15 13.16 17.36
C GLN A 39 -7.34 12.08 16.64
N VAL A 40 -6.11 11.83 17.10
CA VAL A 40 -5.22 10.79 16.57
C VAL A 40 -4.99 9.65 17.57
N VAL A 41 -5.05 8.41 17.08
CA VAL A 41 -4.72 7.18 17.80
C VAL A 41 -3.63 6.43 17.01
N ASP A 42 -2.43 6.29 17.58
CA ASP A 42 -1.22 5.86 16.86
C ASP A 42 -0.56 4.58 17.41
N HIS A 43 -1.30 3.80 18.20
CA HIS A 43 -0.80 2.59 18.86
C HIS A 43 -1.65 1.34 18.55
N LEU A 44 -2.54 1.41 17.56
CA LEU A 44 -3.41 0.32 17.13
C LEU A 44 -3.01 -0.10 15.71
N PHE A 45 -2.55 -1.34 15.54
CA PHE A 45 -1.90 -1.80 14.31
C PHE A 45 -2.66 -2.93 13.60
N SER A 46 -3.89 -3.20 14.04
CA SER A 46 -4.78 -4.20 13.44
C SER A 46 -6.23 -3.71 13.37
N ILE A 47 -6.99 -4.26 12.43
CA ILE A 47 -8.44 -4.00 12.33
C ILE A 47 -9.16 -4.45 13.60
N GLU A 48 -8.79 -5.60 14.17
CA GLU A 48 -9.31 -6.07 15.47
C GLU A 48 -9.20 -5.01 16.57
N GLU A 49 -8.05 -4.34 16.65
CA GLU A 49 -7.80 -3.28 17.64
C GLU A 49 -8.64 -2.03 17.36
N ILE A 50 -8.73 -1.61 16.10
CA ILE A 50 -9.54 -0.46 15.70
C ILE A 50 -11.02 -0.70 16.01
N ILE A 51 -11.57 -1.87 15.64
CA ILE A 51 -12.95 -2.24 15.95
C ILE A 51 -13.16 -2.31 17.47
N SER A 52 -12.21 -2.90 18.20
CA SER A 52 -12.26 -2.95 19.67
C SER A 52 -12.26 -1.56 20.30
N PHE A 53 -11.54 -0.60 19.72
CA PHE A 53 -11.54 0.79 20.16
C PHE A 53 -12.90 1.45 19.91
N LEU A 54 -13.43 1.35 18.69
CA LEU A 54 -14.75 1.92 18.33
C LEU A 54 -15.88 1.32 19.20
N ASN A 55 -15.79 0.04 19.52
CA ASN A 55 -16.75 -0.62 20.40
C ASN A 55 -16.73 -0.11 21.85
N LYS A 56 -15.65 0.53 22.29
CA LYS A 56 -15.56 1.14 23.64
C LYS A 56 -16.13 2.55 23.68
N THR A 57 -16.37 3.19 22.53
CA THR A 57 -16.93 4.54 22.44
C THR A 57 -18.46 4.52 22.33
N ALA A 58 -19.12 3.71 23.16
CA ALA A 58 -20.58 3.62 23.16
C ALA A 58 -21.21 5.00 23.41
N GLY A 59 -22.21 5.36 22.59
CA GLY A 59 -22.84 6.69 22.61
C GLY A 59 -22.16 7.75 21.75
N LYS A 60 -21.04 7.41 21.09
CA LYS A 60 -20.36 8.28 20.11
C LYS A 60 -20.46 7.68 18.70
N THR A 61 -20.63 8.55 17.71
CA THR A 61 -20.65 8.19 16.28
C THR A 61 -19.75 9.14 15.55
N TYR A 62 -18.82 8.60 14.74
CA TYR A 62 -17.92 9.41 13.95
C TYR A 62 -18.50 9.66 12.56
N ASP A 63 -18.36 10.89 12.07
CA ASP A 63 -18.67 11.21 10.67
C ASP A 63 -17.58 10.66 9.75
N LYS A 64 -16.31 10.80 10.19
CA LYS A 64 -15.15 10.34 9.43
C LYS A 64 -14.19 9.56 10.31
N ILE A 65 -13.82 8.38 9.82
CA ILE A 65 -12.79 7.55 10.42
C ILE A 65 -11.66 7.42 9.39
N HIS A 66 -10.54 8.08 9.65
CA HIS A 66 -9.35 7.97 8.81
C HIS A 66 -8.48 6.80 9.31
N ILE A 67 -8.06 5.92 8.41
CA ILE A 67 -7.13 4.82 8.71
C ILE A 67 -5.91 5.01 7.82
N VAL A 68 -4.78 5.38 8.42
CA VAL A 68 -3.51 5.55 7.73
C VAL A 68 -2.69 4.27 7.85
N SER A 69 -2.43 3.64 6.71
CA SER A 69 -1.61 2.43 6.62
C SER A 69 -0.93 2.40 5.28
N HIS A 70 0.35 2.03 5.22
CA HIS A 70 0.93 1.66 3.95
C HIS A 70 0.13 0.50 3.31
N SER A 71 0.03 0.56 1.99
CA SER A 71 -0.42 -0.54 1.16
C SER A 71 0.62 -0.75 0.09
N ASN A 72 0.88 -2.01 -0.18
CA ASN A 72 1.74 -2.43 -1.26
C ASN A 72 0.82 -3.12 -2.29
N PRO A 73 0.80 -2.67 -3.56
CA PRO A 73 -0.06 -3.26 -4.59
C PRO A 73 0.06 -4.79 -4.72
N TRP A 74 1.20 -5.35 -4.32
CA TRP A 74 1.54 -6.76 -4.44
C TRP A 74 1.40 -7.56 -3.14
N LEU A 75 1.60 -6.92 -1.98
CA LEU A 75 1.64 -7.59 -0.66
C LEU A 75 0.49 -7.19 0.28
N GLY A 76 -0.52 -6.48 -0.24
CA GLY A 76 -1.64 -5.99 0.54
C GLY A 76 -1.27 -4.88 1.53
N MET A 77 -2.17 -4.61 2.47
CA MET A 77 -1.99 -3.52 3.46
C MET A 77 -1.09 -3.96 4.61
N SER A 78 -0.29 -3.03 5.15
CA SER A 78 0.56 -3.30 6.31
C SER A 78 -0.24 -3.45 7.61
N LEU A 79 -1.42 -2.83 7.68
CA LEU A 79 -2.42 -3.08 8.71
C LEU A 79 -2.71 -4.59 8.80
N LYS A 80 -2.76 -5.10 10.03
CA LYS A 80 -3.02 -6.53 10.28
C LYS A 80 -4.50 -6.84 10.45
N THR A 81 -4.88 -8.08 10.22
CA THR A 81 -6.25 -8.54 10.52
C THR A 81 -6.50 -8.54 12.04
N THR A 82 -5.62 -9.19 12.81
CA THR A 82 -5.63 -9.27 14.28
C THR A 82 -4.27 -8.87 14.86
N LYS A 83 -4.16 -8.70 16.18
CA LYS A 83 -2.88 -8.32 16.85
C LYS A 83 -1.70 -9.21 16.48
N LYS A 84 -1.94 -10.52 16.39
CA LYS A 84 -0.95 -11.54 16.01
C LYS A 84 -1.17 -12.06 14.58
N GLY A 85 -2.07 -11.42 13.83
CA GLY A 85 -2.44 -11.82 12.49
C GLY A 85 -1.45 -11.34 11.44
N GLU A 86 -1.81 -11.64 10.20
CA GLU A 86 -1.04 -11.30 9.02
C GLU A 86 -1.47 -9.96 8.43
N ARG A 87 -0.70 -9.49 7.44
CA ARG A 87 -1.05 -8.36 6.59
C ARG A 87 -2.41 -8.59 5.94
N ILE A 88 -3.15 -7.52 5.72
CA ILE A 88 -4.46 -7.58 5.10
C ILE A 88 -4.36 -7.83 3.59
N THR A 89 -4.94 -8.95 3.18
CA THR A 89 -5.32 -9.30 1.81
C THR A 89 -6.79 -9.75 1.81
N VAL A 90 -7.35 -10.06 0.64
CA VAL A 90 -8.72 -10.61 0.57
C VAL A 90 -8.80 -11.95 1.31
N GLU A 91 -7.78 -12.79 1.14
CA GLU A 91 -7.66 -14.11 1.72
C GLU A 91 -7.51 -14.04 3.25
N THR A 92 -6.56 -13.24 3.75
CA THR A 92 -6.30 -13.17 5.19
C THR A 92 -7.48 -12.55 5.95
N LEU A 93 -8.18 -11.57 5.36
CA LEU A 93 -9.41 -11.02 5.94
C LEU A 93 -10.52 -12.06 6.02
N SER A 94 -10.74 -12.81 4.94
CA SER A 94 -11.76 -13.87 4.90
C SER A 94 -11.50 -14.94 5.97
N GLN A 95 -10.26 -15.41 6.08
CA GLN A 95 -9.85 -16.40 7.07
C GLN A 95 -9.94 -15.87 8.51
N SER A 96 -9.67 -14.59 8.73
CA SER A 96 -9.64 -13.97 10.06
C SER A 96 -11.00 -13.48 10.54
N LYS A 97 -12.06 -13.51 9.71
CA LYS A 97 -13.35 -12.88 9.98
C LYS A 97 -13.98 -13.31 11.32
N ASN A 98 -13.88 -14.60 11.65
CA ASN A 98 -14.45 -15.16 12.88
C ASN A 98 -13.59 -14.88 14.13
N ASN A 99 -12.35 -14.40 13.95
CA ASN A 99 -11.42 -14.11 15.03
C ASN A 99 -11.41 -12.61 15.40
N MET A 100 -12.16 -11.78 14.66
CA MET A 100 -12.28 -10.36 14.92
C MET A 100 -13.57 -10.05 15.70
N PRO A 101 -13.57 -9.04 16.59
CA PRO A 101 -14.80 -8.55 17.19
C PRO A 101 -15.74 -7.99 16.12
N VAL A 102 -17.04 -8.17 16.34
CA VAL A 102 -18.07 -7.51 15.52
C VAL A 102 -18.18 -6.05 15.95
N LEU A 103 -18.21 -5.13 14.99
CA LEU A 103 -18.42 -3.70 15.24
C LEU A 103 -19.85 -3.44 15.74
N LYS A 104 -20.01 -2.63 16.79
CA LYS A 104 -21.29 -2.37 17.46
C LYS A 104 -21.60 -0.89 17.57
N TYR A 105 -20.57 -0.06 17.69
CA TYR A 105 -20.70 1.38 17.95
C TYR A 105 -19.66 2.16 17.13
N GLY A 106 -19.73 3.48 17.18
CA GLY A 106 -18.77 4.38 16.52
C GLY A 106 -19.10 4.70 15.06
N ILE A 107 -20.06 4.02 14.44
CA ILE A 107 -20.43 4.22 13.03
C ILE A 107 -21.95 4.25 12.83
N ASN A 108 -22.38 4.84 11.71
CA ASN A 108 -23.73 4.73 11.15
C ASN A 108 -23.65 4.63 9.60
N ASN A 109 -24.79 4.57 8.92
CA ASN A 109 -24.87 4.56 7.45
C ASN A 109 -24.29 5.79 6.74
N SER A 110 -24.11 6.93 7.42
CA SER A 110 -23.48 8.12 6.86
C SER A 110 -21.98 8.21 7.15
N THR A 111 -21.44 7.41 8.08
CA THR A 111 -20.02 7.38 8.41
C THR A 111 -19.17 7.04 7.19
N GLU A 112 -18.10 7.81 7.01
CA GLU A 112 -17.10 7.64 5.97
C GLU A 112 -15.81 7.08 6.57
N ILE A 113 -15.47 5.83 6.22
CA ILE A 113 -14.18 5.22 6.60
C ILE A 113 -13.21 5.42 5.45
N VAL A 114 -12.22 6.29 5.66
CA VAL A 114 -11.25 6.72 4.66
C VAL A 114 -9.92 6.03 4.90
N PHE A 115 -9.54 5.15 3.99
CA PHE A 115 -8.23 4.52 3.99
C PHE A 115 -7.21 5.37 3.23
N HIS A 116 -6.23 5.90 3.96
CA HIS A 116 -5.05 6.53 3.39
C HIS A 116 -4.00 5.45 3.14
N SER A 117 -4.27 4.62 2.13
CA SER A 117 -3.47 3.46 1.76
C SER A 117 -3.16 3.50 0.27
N CYS A 118 -1.86 3.49 -0.06
CA CYS A 118 -1.37 3.71 -1.41
C CYS A 118 -1.97 2.71 -2.41
N GLY A 119 -2.70 3.21 -3.41
CA GLY A 119 -3.27 2.41 -4.48
C GLY A 119 -4.43 1.48 -4.07
N LEU A 120 -4.97 1.58 -2.86
CA LEU A 120 -6.05 0.69 -2.41
C LEU A 120 -7.34 0.87 -3.23
N GLY A 121 -7.58 2.08 -3.76
CA GLY A 121 -8.70 2.38 -4.66
C GLY A 121 -8.78 1.49 -5.90
N GLU A 122 -7.64 1.00 -6.39
CA GLU A 122 -7.58 0.09 -7.56
C GLU A 122 -7.98 -1.35 -7.20
N ASN A 123 -7.86 -1.75 -5.93
CA ASN A 123 -8.21 -3.10 -5.47
C ASN A 123 -9.66 -3.18 -4.96
N LYS A 124 -10.59 -3.22 -5.91
CA LYS A 124 -12.04 -3.31 -5.62
C LYS A 124 -12.42 -4.53 -4.77
N ALA A 125 -11.77 -5.66 -4.97
CA ALA A 125 -12.03 -6.88 -4.19
C ALA A 125 -11.66 -6.69 -2.72
N LEU A 126 -10.49 -6.10 -2.44
CA LEU A 126 -10.05 -5.81 -1.08
C LEU A 126 -10.91 -4.72 -0.42
N LEU A 127 -11.27 -3.66 -1.15
CA LEU A 127 -12.20 -2.65 -0.64
C LEU A 127 -13.55 -3.23 -0.26
N GLN A 128 -14.09 -4.14 -1.08
CA GLN A 128 -15.34 -4.84 -0.77
C GLN A 128 -15.19 -5.73 0.47
N ALA A 129 -14.07 -6.44 0.60
CA ALA A 129 -13.79 -7.25 1.79
C ALA A 129 -13.69 -6.38 3.05
N LEU A 130 -13.03 -5.22 2.98
CA LEU A 130 -12.99 -4.24 4.08
C LEU A 130 -14.38 -3.72 4.42
N LYS A 131 -15.20 -3.37 3.42
CA LYS A 131 -16.59 -2.95 3.64
C LYS A 131 -17.36 -4.00 4.43
N GLN A 132 -17.27 -5.27 4.07
CA GLN A 132 -17.93 -6.36 4.80
C GLN A 132 -17.47 -6.50 6.26
N VAL A 133 -16.27 -6.06 6.61
CA VAL A 133 -15.76 -6.10 7.99
C VAL A 133 -16.37 -4.99 8.84
N PHE A 134 -16.58 -3.80 8.26
CA PHE A 134 -17.19 -2.66 8.97
C PHE A 134 -18.72 -2.63 8.85
N THR A 135 -19.32 -3.36 7.91
CA THR A 135 -20.78 -3.47 7.78
C THR A 135 -21.35 -4.44 8.83
N THR A 136 -22.34 -3.97 9.58
CA THR A 136 -23.15 -4.77 10.51
C THR A 136 -24.63 -4.51 10.27
N VAL A 137 -25.36 -3.94 11.23
CA VAL A 137 -26.67 -3.32 10.99
C VAL A 137 -26.50 -2.04 10.19
N GLU A 138 -25.43 -1.29 10.47
CA GLU A 138 -25.02 -0.10 9.76
C GLU A 138 -24.03 -0.46 8.64
N SER A 139 -24.09 0.25 7.52
CA SER A 139 -23.24 0.05 6.35
C SER A 139 -22.55 1.36 6.00
N PRO A 140 -21.35 1.62 6.56
CA PRO A 140 -20.62 2.86 6.30
C PRO A 140 -20.10 2.89 4.86
N LYS A 141 -19.72 4.08 4.40
CA LYS A 141 -19.00 4.23 3.13
C LYS A 141 -17.53 3.89 3.33
N ILE A 142 -16.97 3.08 2.46
CA ILE A 142 -15.52 2.84 2.43
C ILE A 142 -14.91 3.65 1.28
N ILE A 143 -13.92 4.47 1.61
CA ILE A 143 -13.29 5.40 0.67
C ILE A 143 -11.79 5.15 0.65
N ALA A 144 -11.19 5.01 -0.54
CA ALA A 144 -9.74 4.94 -0.68
C ALA A 144 -9.30 5.55 -2.01
N SER A 145 -8.11 6.15 -2.02
CA SER A 145 -7.54 6.65 -3.26
C SER A 145 -6.91 5.54 -4.09
N SER A 146 -7.08 5.63 -5.41
CA SER A 146 -6.31 4.86 -6.39
C SER A 146 -4.85 5.30 -6.48
N TYR A 147 -4.52 6.44 -5.90
CA TYR A 147 -3.21 7.07 -6.00
C TYR A 147 -2.35 6.83 -4.76
N PHE A 148 -1.09 7.19 -4.87
CA PHE A 148 -0.14 7.16 -3.77
C PHE A 148 -0.44 8.32 -2.82
N ASN A 149 -0.55 8.05 -1.52
CA ASN A 149 -0.71 9.08 -0.50
C ASN A 149 0.67 9.55 -0.06
N VAL A 150 0.97 10.84 -0.20
CA VAL A 150 2.24 11.43 0.23
C VAL A 150 1.98 12.37 1.41
N PHE A 151 2.56 12.08 2.57
CA PHE A 151 2.53 12.94 3.74
C PHE A 151 3.91 13.57 3.99
N GLY A 152 3.92 14.85 4.36
CA GLY A 152 5.14 15.65 4.57
C GLY A 152 5.87 15.98 3.28
N GLY A 153 5.11 16.31 2.23
CA GLY A 153 5.65 16.88 1.01
C GLY A 153 6.37 18.20 1.26
N LYS A 154 7.29 18.56 0.35
CA LYS A 154 8.05 19.82 0.47
C LYS A 154 7.15 21.06 0.34
N TYR A 155 6.09 20.96 -0.46
CA TYR A 155 5.20 22.08 -0.79
C TYR A 155 3.77 21.90 -0.25
N ALA A 156 3.41 20.72 0.26
CA ALA A 156 2.12 20.45 0.91
C ALA A 156 2.25 19.35 1.96
N GLY A 157 1.48 19.47 3.05
CA GLY A 157 1.46 18.48 4.13
C GLY A 157 0.89 17.12 3.71
N HIS A 158 -0.03 17.10 2.75
CA HIS A 158 -0.59 15.90 2.12
C HIS A 158 -0.92 16.18 0.66
N TYR A 159 -0.60 15.24 -0.23
CA TYR A 159 -1.05 15.25 -1.62
C TYR A 159 -1.11 13.83 -2.19
N LEU A 160 -1.75 13.69 -3.35
CA LEU A 160 -1.82 12.44 -4.10
C LEU A 160 -0.86 12.45 -5.28
N ALA A 161 -0.20 11.32 -5.54
CA ALA A 161 0.66 11.13 -6.70
C ALA A 161 0.30 9.86 -7.47
N LYS A 162 0.33 9.94 -8.79
CA LYS A 162 0.16 8.78 -9.66
C LYS A 162 1.47 7.97 -9.70
N PRO A 163 1.45 6.68 -9.29
CA PRO A 163 2.63 5.84 -9.33
C PRO A 163 2.81 5.16 -10.68
N TYR A 164 4.07 4.99 -11.07
CA TYR A 164 4.50 4.20 -12.22
C TYR A 164 5.64 3.28 -11.79
N TYR A 165 5.60 2.02 -12.21
CA TYR A 165 6.49 0.99 -11.71
C TYR A 165 7.36 0.41 -12.83
N GLY A 166 8.63 0.23 -12.50
CA GLY A 166 9.57 -0.54 -13.30
C GLY A 166 10.39 -1.46 -12.42
N TYR A 167 10.96 -2.51 -13.01
CA TYR A 167 11.59 -3.59 -12.26
C TYR A 167 12.91 -3.98 -12.89
N TYR A 168 13.87 -4.35 -12.05
CA TYR A 168 15.11 -4.99 -12.49
C TYR A 168 15.69 -5.90 -11.38
N PRO A 169 16.47 -6.94 -11.74
CA PRO A 169 17.10 -7.80 -10.75
C PRO A 169 17.99 -7.01 -9.78
N THR A 170 17.86 -7.27 -8.47
CA THR A 170 18.51 -6.43 -7.46
C THR A 170 20.03 -6.40 -7.62
N ALA A 171 20.61 -5.18 -7.61
CA ALA A 171 22.01 -4.89 -7.87
C ALA A 171 22.50 -5.09 -9.32
N GLU A 172 21.57 -5.29 -10.27
CA GLU A 172 21.85 -5.44 -11.70
C GLU A 172 21.09 -4.34 -12.48
N SER A 173 21.22 -3.09 -12.03
CA SER A 173 20.53 -1.98 -12.68
C SER A 173 21.07 -1.77 -14.10
N PRO A 174 20.20 -1.72 -15.13
CA PRO A 174 20.65 -1.48 -16.50
C PRO A 174 20.94 0.01 -16.78
N GLY A 175 20.83 0.87 -15.75
CA GLY A 175 21.08 2.30 -15.83
C GLY A 175 19.87 3.12 -16.32
N PRO A 176 19.83 4.44 -16.04
CA PRO A 176 18.65 5.27 -16.30
C PRO A 176 18.24 5.34 -17.78
N ALA A 177 19.18 5.23 -18.72
CA ALA A 177 18.89 5.31 -20.15
C ALA A 177 18.10 4.09 -20.66
N ALA A 178 18.50 2.87 -20.25
CA ALA A 178 17.77 1.65 -20.58
C ALA A 178 16.41 1.62 -19.85
N LEU A 179 16.39 1.98 -18.57
CA LEU A 179 15.15 2.07 -17.79
C LEU A 179 14.16 3.09 -18.37
N SER A 180 14.63 4.23 -18.90
CA SER A 180 13.75 5.19 -19.58
C SER A 180 12.97 4.54 -20.71
N LYS A 181 13.66 3.75 -21.56
CA LYS A 181 13.03 3.03 -22.66
C LYS A 181 12.02 1.97 -22.18
N ASP A 182 12.35 1.26 -21.10
CA ASP A 182 11.42 0.28 -20.50
C ASP A 182 10.14 0.96 -19.99
N PHE A 183 10.26 2.14 -19.36
CA PHE A 183 9.11 2.93 -18.91
C PHE A 183 8.31 3.51 -20.09
N GLU A 184 8.97 4.01 -21.14
CA GLU A 184 8.30 4.48 -22.36
C GLU A 184 7.49 3.37 -23.02
N ALA A 185 8.04 2.15 -23.08
CA ALA A 185 7.34 0.99 -23.61
C ALA A 185 6.18 0.53 -22.72
N SER A 186 6.34 0.61 -21.39
CA SER A 186 5.31 0.19 -20.42
C SER A 186 4.18 1.22 -20.30
N TYR A 187 4.46 2.49 -20.58
CA TYR A 187 3.54 3.61 -20.41
C TYR A 187 3.54 4.54 -21.65
N PRO A 188 3.19 4.03 -22.85
CA PRO A 188 3.37 4.75 -24.12
C PRO A 188 2.53 6.03 -24.23
N GLU A 189 1.41 6.11 -23.51
CA GLU A 189 0.54 7.28 -23.52
C GLU A 189 0.95 8.35 -22.48
N THR A 190 1.92 8.04 -21.62
CA THR A 190 2.33 8.93 -20.53
C THR A 190 3.46 9.85 -20.98
N LYS A 191 3.20 11.16 -20.94
CA LYS A 191 4.17 12.21 -21.30
C LYS A 191 5.04 12.60 -20.10
N ILE A 192 6.04 11.78 -19.80
CA ILE A 192 7.01 12.02 -18.73
C ILE A 192 8.43 11.93 -19.32
N ASP A 193 9.32 12.86 -18.92
CA ASP A 193 10.76 12.67 -19.12
C ASP A 193 11.26 11.62 -18.11
N TRP A 194 11.17 10.35 -18.52
CA TRP A 194 11.51 9.21 -17.68
C TRP A 194 12.98 9.22 -17.26
N PHE A 195 13.89 9.62 -18.14
CA PHE A 195 15.31 9.69 -17.82
C PHE A 195 15.58 10.65 -16.66
N THR A 196 14.96 11.83 -16.68
CA THR A 196 15.07 12.81 -15.57
C THR A 196 14.37 12.30 -14.32
N ALA A 197 13.12 11.84 -14.42
CA ALA A 197 12.34 11.32 -13.31
C ALA A 197 13.05 10.21 -12.54
N LEU A 198 13.73 9.31 -13.26
CA LEU A 198 14.48 8.18 -12.70
C LEU A 198 15.79 8.58 -11.97
N LYS A 199 16.24 9.83 -12.13
CA LYS A 199 17.39 10.39 -11.39
C LYS A 199 16.98 11.28 -10.24
N THR A 200 15.80 11.89 -10.31
CA THR A 200 15.24 12.75 -9.27
C THR A 200 14.74 11.89 -8.10
N ARG A 201 15.36 12.03 -6.91
CA ARG A 201 15.04 11.18 -5.74
C ARG A 201 13.97 11.72 -4.80
N LYS A 202 13.69 13.01 -4.94
CA LYS A 202 12.72 13.76 -4.13
C LYS A 202 12.19 14.90 -4.97
N GLU A 203 11.04 15.41 -4.59
CA GLU A 203 10.44 16.55 -5.25
C GLU A 203 11.35 17.79 -5.22
N THR A 204 11.79 18.25 -6.40
CA THR A 204 12.72 19.38 -6.55
C THR A 204 12.02 20.72 -6.72
N GLY A 205 10.80 20.69 -7.26
CA GLY A 205 9.90 21.82 -7.50
C GLY A 205 8.46 21.34 -7.33
N LEU A 206 7.51 22.27 -7.18
CA LEU A 206 6.10 21.92 -7.06
C LEU A 206 5.65 21.08 -8.26
N GLY A 207 5.02 19.93 -8.00
CA GLY A 207 4.57 19.02 -9.06
C GLY A 207 5.71 18.25 -9.74
N GLY A 208 6.94 18.40 -9.24
CA GLY A 208 8.12 17.77 -9.79
C GLY A 208 8.04 16.26 -9.65
N ILE A 209 8.21 15.55 -10.77
CA ILE A 209 8.20 14.09 -10.81
C ILE A 209 9.50 13.57 -10.19
N TYR A 210 9.38 12.58 -9.32
CA TYR A 210 10.52 11.97 -8.64
C TYR A 210 10.35 10.46 -8.51
N SER A 211 11.40 9.77 -8.12
CA SER A 211 11.41 8.33 -7.98
C SER A 211 12.20 7.86 -6.78
N TYR A 212 11.72 6.77 -6.18
CA TYR A 212 12.42 6.07 -5.13
C TYR A 212 12.48 4.57 -5.46
N LYS A 213 13.32 3.86 -4.70
CA LYS A 213 13.57 2.43 -4.91
C LYS A 213 13.28 1.67 -3.64
N PHE A 214 12.74 0.47 -3.79
CA PHE A 214 12.63 -0.50 -2.73
C PHE A 214 12.76 -1.90 -3.32
N ASN A 215 12.92 -2.91 -2.47
CA ASN A 215 13.10 -4.27 -2.93
C ASN A 215 11.92 -5.15 -2.50
N ILE A 216 11.54 -6.07 -3.37
CA ILE A 216 10.57 -7.13 -3.05
C ILE A 216 11.32 -8.46 -3.07
N PRO A 217 11.49 -9.11 -1.91
CA PRO A 217 12.02 -10.46 -1.84
C PRO A 217 10.91 -11.50 -2.00
N VAL A 218 11.26 -12.65 -2.56
CA VAL A 218 10.53 -13.91 -2.46
C VAL A 218 11.49 -14.97 -1.95
N GLU A 219 11.08 -15.74 -0.95
CA GLU A 219 11.94 -16.74 -0.32
C GLU A 219 11.14 -18.02 -0.04
N TRP A 220 11.73 -19.16 -0.38
CA TRP A 220 11.17 -20.47 -0.11
C TRP A 220 12.22 -21.38 0.51
N GLU A 221 11.79 -22.23 1.44
CA GLU A 221 12.62 -23.22 2.11
C GLU A 221 11.96 -24.59 2.00
N PHE A 222 12.71 -25.55 1.46
CA PHE A 222 12.27 -26.94 1.29
C PHE A 222 13.18 -27.85 2.10
N THR A 223 12.60 -28.78 2.86
CA THR A 223 13.35 -29.78 3.64
C THR A 223 13.22 -31.13 2.97
N PHE A 224 14.35 -31.81 2.76
CA PHE A 224 14.43 -33.13 2.13
C PHE A 224 14.83 -34.19 3.16
N ASN A 225 14.44 -35.44 2.90
CA ASN A 225 14.81 -36.56 3.76
C ASN A 225 16.28 -36.94 3.55
N ASP A 226 16.72 -36.99 2.29
CA ASP A 226 18.11 -37.20 1.91
C ASP A 226 18.67 -35.99 1.17
N LYS A 227 19.92 -35.64 1.46
CA LYS A 227 20.68 -34.61 0.76
C LYS A 227 20.86 -34.94 -0.73
N ALA A 228 20.90 -36.22 -1.09
CA ALA A 228 21.01 -36.65 -2.48
C ALA A 228 19.78 -36.33 -3.33
N GLU A 229 18.61 -36.13 -2.70
CA GLU A 229 17.35 -35.78 -3.37
C GLU A 229 17.23 -34.28 -3.70
N ILE A 230 18.11 -33.45 -3.12
CA ILE A 230 18.05 -32.00 -3.31
C ILE A 230 18.41 -31.66 -4.77
N PRO A 231 17.52 -30.99 -5.52
CA PRO A 231 17.78 -30.63 -6.90
C PRO A 231 18.97 -29.66 -6.97
N LYS A 232 19.82 -29.87 -7.98
CA LYS A 232 20.98 -29.00 -8.24
C LYS A 232 20.54 -27.85 -9.14
N LEU A 233 20.23 -26.71 -8.54
CA LEU A 233 19.90 -25.49 -9.26
C LEU A 233 21.17 -24.64 -9.42
N SER A 234 21.94 -24.89 -10.49
CA SER A 234 23.29 -24.33 -10.70
C SER A 234 23.32 -22.90 -11.24
N ASP A 235 22.25 -22.47 -11.88
CA ASP A 235 22.17 -21.19 -12.58
C ASP A 235 20.77 -20.59 -12.46
N ARG A 236 20.63 -19.39 -13.01
CA ARG A 236 19.39 -18.61 -12.94
C ARG A 236 18.23 -19.32 -13.63
N ASP A 237 18.47 -19.92 -14.79
CA ASP A 237 17.41 -20.52 -15.61
C ASP A 237 16.87 -21.77 -14.92
N ALA A 238 17.76 -22.61 -14.38
CA ALA A 238 17.35 -23.77 -13.57
C ALA A 238 16.50 -23.38 -12.35
N ILE A 239 16.81 -22.26 -11.68
CA ILE A 239 15.99 -21.75 -10.57
C ILE A 239 14.62 -21.27 -11.09
N MET A 240 14.61 -20.53 -12.20
CA MET A 240 13.37 -20.02 -12.79
C MET A 240 12.45 -21.15 -13.24
N ASP A 241 12.99 -22.18 -13.88
CA ASP A 241 12.25 -23.38 -14.29
C ASP A 241 11.61 -24.05 -13.08
N TRP A 242 12.40 -24.33 -12.03
CA TRP A 242 11.91 -24.92 -10.78
C TRP A 242 10.78 -24.10 -10.12
N VAL A 243 10.95 -22.78 -10.08
CA VAL A 243 9.95 -21.86 -9.52
C VAL A 243 8.67 -21.85 -10.37
N SER A 244 8.79 -21.90 -11.69
CA SER A 244 7.66 -21.85 -12.62
C SER A 244 6.85 -23.15 -12.69
N GLU A 245 7.49 -24.30 -12.45
CA GLU A 245 6.83 -25.61 -12.43
C GLU A 245 5.99 -25.86 -11.16
N SER A 246 6.28 -25.14 -10.08
CA SER A 246 5.47 -25.19 -8.86
C SER A 246 4.26 -24.26 -8.98
N SER A 247 3.06 -24.84 -8.95
CA SER A 247 1.81 -24.08 -8.96
C SER A 247 1.73 -23.07 -7.80
N GLU A 248 2.23 -23.42 -6.62
CA GLU A 248 2.26 -22.54 -5.45
C GLU A 248 3.18 -21.33 -5.66
N MET A 249 4.44 -21.56 -6.05
CA MET A 249 5.41 -20.47 -6.25
C MET A 249 5.03 -19.61 -7.46
N ALA A 250 4.57 -20.23 -8.55
CA ALA A 250 4.08 -19.52 -9.73
C ALA A 250 2.89 -18.63 -9.41
N ASN A 251 1.95 -19.10 -8.57
CA ASN A 251 0.80 -18.29 -8.14
C ASN A 251 1.24 -17.08 -7.29
N ILE A 252 2.25 -17.24 -6.42
CA ILE A 252 2.84 -16.10 -5.70
C ILE A 252 3.38 -15.06 -6.69
N LEU A 253 4.19 -15.47 -7.66
CA LEU A 253 4.74 -14.55 -8.66
C LEU A 253 3.65 -13.90 -9.54
N TYR A 254 2.62 -14.67 -9.91
CA TYR A 254 1.46 -14.17 -10.65
C TYR A 254 0.73 -13.07 -9.87
N ASN A 255 0.47 -13.30 -8.57
CA ASN A 255 -0.16 -12.30 -7.70
C ASN A 255 0.72 -11.06 -7.50
N LEU A 256 2.04 -11.25 -7.46
CA LEU A 256 2.99 -10.13 -7.45
C LEU A 256 3.04 -9.41 -8.81
N ASN A 257 2.51 -9.98 -9.90
CA ASN A 257 2.51 -9.37 -11.24
C ASN A 257 3.88 -8.74 -11.63
N ILE A 258 4.96 -9.36 -11.19
CA ILE A 258 6.34 -8.98 -11.53
C ILE A 258 6.92 -10.16 -12.31
N PRO A 259 7.39 -9.93 -13.54
CA PRO A 259 7.93 -11.02 -14.35
C PRO A 259 9.10 -11.73 -13.65
N ILE A 260 9.13 -13.06 -13.76
CA ILE A 260 10.09 -13.93 -13.06
C ILE A 260 11.55 -13.58 -13.42
N GLU A 261 11.79 -13.08 -14.62
CA GLU A 261 13.09 -12.61 -15.09
C GLU A 261 13.53 -11.27 -14.46
N LYS A 262 12.64 -10.53 -13.79
CA LYS A 262 12.98 -9.29 -13.08
C LYS A 262 13.50 -9.54 -11.67
N TYR A 263 13.61 -10.79 -11.26
CA TYR A 263 14.22 -11.17 -9.98
C TYR A 263 15.67 -11.60 -10.19
N ARG A 264 16.51 -11.23 -9.22
CA ARG A 264 17.83 -11.84 -9.06
C ARG A 264 17.67 -13.12 -8.24
N TRP A 265 17.89 -14.26 -8.88
CA TRP A 265 17.70 -15.58 -8.30
C TRP A 265 18.97 -16.12 -7.65
N LYS A 266 18.81 -16.79 -6.52
CA LYS A 266 19.85 -17.54 -5.82
C LYS A 266 19.25 -18.79 -5.19
N SER A 267 19.99 -19.88 -5.25
CA SER A 267 19.73 -21.12 -4.52
C SER A 267 20.86 -21.37 -3.53
N GLU A 268 20.55 -21.97 -2.39
CA GLU A 268 21.54 -22.38 -1.40
C GLU A 268 21.11 -23.69 -0.73
N ILE A 269 22.05 -24.63 -0.59
CA ILE A 269 21.80 -25.89 0.13
C ILE A 269 22.42 -25.78 1.53
N ARG A 270 21.58 -25.93 2.56
CA ARG A 270 22.00 -25.92 3.98
C ARG A 270 21.57 -27.20 4.66
N GLY A 271 22.51 -28.12 4.89
CA GLY A 271 22.19 -29.44 5.45
C GLY A 271 21.30 -30.24 4.48
N ASN A 272 20.09 -30.57 4.92
CA ASN A 272 19.05 -31.23 4.14
C ASN A 272 17.99 -30.25 3.58
N LYS A 273 18.30 -28.95 3.57
CA LYS A 273 17.38 -27.91 3.09
C LYS A 273 17.86 -27.26 1.81
N LEU A 274 16.91 -26.96 0.93
CA LEU A 274 17.08 -26.07 -0.22
C LEU A 274 16.41 -24.73 0.08
N LEU A 275 17.18 -23.66 0.02
CA LEU A 275 16.69 -22.29 0.11
C LEU A 275 16.70 -21.69 -1.29
N ILE A 276 15.57 -21.15 -1.73
CA ILE A 276 15.45 -20.39 -2.98
C ILE A 276 15.09 -18.95 -2.63
N LYS A 277 15.84 -18.00 -3.17
CA LYS A 277 15.64 -16.56 -2.94
C LYS A 277 15.62 -15.82 -4.26
N GLY A 278 14.56 -15.05 -4.48
CA GLY A 278 14.45 -14.05 -5.53
C GLY A 278 14.42 -12.66 -4.93
N LYS A 279 15.10 -11.70 -5.54
CA LYS A 279 14.97 -10.29 -5.13
C LYS A 279 14.94 -9.35 -6.34
N THR A 280 13.87 -8.58 -6.44
CA THR A 280 13.73 -7.54 -7.47
C THR A 280 13.83 -6.14 -6.84
N THR A 281 14.41 -5.20 -7.56
CA THR A 281 14.34 -3.78 -7.22
C THR A 281 13.19 -3.15 -7.99
N VAL A 282 12.25 -2.57 -7.26
CA VAL A 282 11.16 -1.77 -7.80
C VAL A 282 11.61 -0.31 -7.89
N LEU A 283 11.41 0.29 -9.06
CA LEU A 283 11.45 1.74 -9.27
C LEU A 283 10.02 2.25 -9.24
N CYS A 284 9.71 3.07 -8.25
CA CYS A 284 8.43 3.78 -8.19
C CYS A 284 8.68 5.23 -8.59
N VAL A 285 8.16 5.64 -9.75
CA VAL A 285 8.11 7.03 -10.20
C VAL A 285 6.76 7.59 -9.76
N LEU A 286 6.79 8.70 -9.03
CA LEU A 286 5.61 9.42 -8.55
C LEU A 286 5.45 10.71 -9.34
N GLN A 287 4.29 10.85 -9.99
CA GLN A 287 3.83 12.09 -10.61
C GLN A 287 2.80 12.74 -9.69
N PRO A 288 3.12 13.84 -8.99
CA PRO A 288 2.13 14.56 -8.19
C PRO A 288 0.94 15.01 -9.03
N ILE A 289 -0.26 14.95 -8.44
CA ILE A 289 -1.49 15.35 -9.11
C ILE A 289 -1.76 16.82 -8.80
N LEU A 290 -1.80 17.63 -9.85
CA LEU A 290 -2.05 19.08 -9.79
C LEU A 290 -3.50 19.40 -10.13
N GLN A 291 -3.94 20.62 -9.80
CA GLN A 291 -5.25 21.10 -10.24
C GLN A 291 -5.31 21.12 -11.78
N LYS A 292 -6.47 20.80 -12.34
CA LYS A 292 -6.63 20.71 -13.81
C LYS A 292 -6.38 22.05 -14.51
N ASP A 293 -6.82 23.13 -13.88
CA ASP A 293 -6.77 24.48 -14.43
C ASP A 293 -5.62 25.31 -13.83
N ASP A 294 -4.85 24.73 -12.89
CA ASP A 294 -3.72 25.40 -12.23
C ASP A 294 -2.59 24.42 -11.90
N ALA A 295 -1.51 24.47 -12.68
CA ALA A 295 -0.30 23.68 -12.44
C ALA A 295 0.57 24.24 -11.29
N THR A 296 0.13 25.31 -10.61
CA THR A 296 0.82 25.92 -9.46
C THR A 296 0.25 25.51 -8.12
N GLU A 297 -0.67 24.55 -8.10
CA GLU A 297 -1.22 23.97 -6.87
C GLU A 297 -1.45 22.45 -7.00
N TYR A 298 -1.26 21.71 -5.90
CA TYR A 298 -1.71 20.32 -5.85
C TYR A 298 -3.23 20.26 -5.93
N ARG A 299 -3.72 19.16 -6.51
CA ARG A 299 -5.14 18.90 -6.48
C ARG A 299 -5.61 18.65 -5.06
N ASN A 300 -6.69 19.32 -4.68
CA ASN A 300 -7.32 19.14 -3.37
C ASN A 300 -7.66 17.65 -3.15
N THR A 301 -7.25 17.10 -2.01
CA THR A 301 -7.46 15.71 -1.61
C THR A 301 -8.83 15.50 -0.97
N ALA A 302 -9.84 16.26 -1.40
CA ALA A 302 -11.20 16.12 -0.92
C ALA A 302 -11.74 14.73 -1.31
N ILE A 303 -12.15 13.97 -0.30
CA ILE A 303 -12.56 12.56 -0.44
C ILE A 303 -13.82 12.35 -1.28
N ASN A 304 -14.56 13.42 -1.59
CA ASN A 304 -15.73 13.41 -2.47
C ASN A 304 -15.36 13.51 -3.97
N ASP A 305 -14.09 13.75 -4.32
CA ASP A 305 -13.63 13.73 -5.70
C ASP A 305 -13.55 12.28 -6.23
N THR A 306 -14.58 11.87 -6.95
CA THR A 306 -14.72 10.51 -7.53
C THR A 306 -13.65 10.17 -8.57
N SER A 307 -12.90 11.15 -9.08
CA SER A 307 -11.75 10.88 -9.96
C SER A 307 -10.46 10.59 -9.20
N LEU A 308 -10.44 10.84 -7.88
CA LEU A 308 -9.32 10.59 -6.97
C LEU A 308 -9.58 9.42 -6.02
N TYR A 309 -10.84 9.17 -5.69
CA TYR A 309 -11.25 8.21 -4.69
C TYR A 309 -12.29 7.23 -5.24
N GLN A 310 -12.06 5.95 -4.96
CA GLN A 310 -13.08 4.91 -5.07
C GLN A 310 -13.90 4.92 -3.77
N MET A 311 -15.22 4.96 -3.93
CA MET A 311 -16.19 4.90 -2.84
C MET A 311 -17.06 3.66 -3.01
N LEU A 312 -17.25 2.89 -1.93
CA LEU A 312 -18.14 1.74 -1.87
C LEU A 312 -19.21 1.93 -0.80
#